data_AF-A0A8X7ZY47-F1
#
_entry.id   AF-A0A8X7ZY47-F1
#
_cell.length_a   1.000
_cell.length_b   1.000
_cell.length_c   1.000
_cell.angle_alpha   90.00
_cell.angle_beta   90.00
_cell.angle_gamma   90.00
#
_symmetry.space_group_name_H-M   'P 1'
#
loop_
_entity.id
_entity.type
_entity.pdbx_description
1 polymer ?
#
loop_
_entity_poly.entity_id
_entity_poly.type
_entity_poly.pdbx_seq_one_letter_code
_entity_poly.pdbx_strand_id
1 'polypeptide(L)'
;MELCILIPGSSSKHHRSTGQFSYGIQVGDSPASWKCSEEFFSIQIKNRDPLKIGFPNVWALRFVRQLLLWDPEDRLSVDDALQHPYFQPPPKR
;
A
#
# COMPACT_ATOMS: atom_id res chain seq x y z
N MET A 1 6.37 -1.40 17.74
CA MET A 1 5.78 -2.07 16.56
C MET A 1 5.96 -1.13 15.38
N GLU A 2 6.90 -1.42 14.48
CA GLU A 2 7.06 -0.63 13.25
C GLU A 2 5.86 -0.96 12.34
N LEU A 3 4.94 -0.02 12.22
CA LEU A 3 3.82 -0.13 11.28
C LEU A 3 4.40 0.12 9.89
N CYS A 4 4.46 -0.93 9.07
CA CYS A 4 4.72 -0.82 7.63
C CYS A 4 3.50 -0.19 6.96
N ILE A 5 3.20 1.07 7.31
CA ILE A 5 2.38 1.91 6.46
C ILE A 5 3.32 2.26 5.32
N LEU A 6 3.36 1.43 4.27
CA LEU A 6 3.76 1.93 2.96
C LEU A 6 2.91 3.19 2.79
N ILE A 7 3.51 4.37 2.85
CA ILE A 7 2.82 5.60 2.50
C ILE A 7 2.55 5.42 1.00
N PRO A 8 1.30 5.19 0.56
CA PRO A 8 1.03 5.31 -0.87
C PRO A 8 1.40 6.75 -1.19
N GLY A 9 2.40 6.92 -2.06
CA GLY A 9 3.19 8.15 -2.26
C GLY A 9 2.58 9.40 -1.68
N SER A 10 3.30 10.04 -0.74
CA SER A 10 3.04 11.39 -0.23
C SER A 10 2.03 12.14 -1.10
N SER A 11 0.78 12.24 -0.64
CA SER A 11 -0.29 12.88 -1.40
C SER A 11 0.24 14.18 -2.01
N SER A 12 0.34 14.23 -3.34
CA SER A 12 0.96 15.33 -4.09
C SER A 12 0.22 16.66 -3.87
N LYS A 13 -0.91 16.62 -3.17
CA LYS A 13 -1.78 17.78 -2.90
C LYS A 13 -1.29 18.66 -1.74
N HIS A 14 -0.29 18.24 -0.95
CA HIS A 14 0.22 19.04 0.19
C HIS A 14 1.65 19.57 0.07
N HIS A 15 2.30 19.52 -1.10
CA HIS A 15 3.54 20.29 -1.30
C HIS A 15 3.23 21.77 -1.61
N ARG A 16 2.97 22.56 -0.56
CA ARG A 16 3.21 24.01 -0.59
C ARG A 16 4.28 24.37 0.44
N SER A 17 5.47 24.69 -0.11
CA SER A 17 6.56 25.50 0.47
C SER A 17 7.23 24.94 1.74
N THR A 18 8.54 24.64 1.77
CA THR A 18 9.65 25.60 1.64
C THR A 18 10.95 24.79 1.53
N GLY A 19 11.87 25.18 0.63
CA GLY A 19 13.00 24.36 0.20
C GLY A 19 14.28 24.43 1.04
N GLN A 20 15.24 23.54 0.71
CA GLN A 20 16.66 23.86 0.50
C GLN A 20 17.44 22.65 -0.06
N PHE A 21 18.09 22.88 -1.20
CA PHE A 21 19.27 22.18 -1.77
C PHE A 21 20.37 22.02 -0.70
N SER A 22 21.32 21.07 -0.64
CA SER A 22 22.05 20.33 -1.69
C SER A 22 23.05 19.31 -1.06
N TYR A 23 23.63 18.48 -1.94
CA TYR A 23 24.96 17.82 -1.91
C TYR A 23 25.14 16.46 -1.21
N GLY A 24 25.01 15.41 -2.04
CA GLY A 24 26.01 14.34 -2.12
C GLY A 24 25.79 13.09 -1.26
N ILE A 25 25.18 12.04 -1.86
CA ILE A 25 25.81 10.73 -2.09
C ILE A 25 24.82 9.85 -2.87
N GLN A 26 25.31 9.23 -3.94
CA GLN A 26 24.61 8.21 -4.71
C GLN A 26 24.70 6.89 -3.94
N VAL A 27 23.62 6.50 -3.26
CA VAL A 27 23.35 5.11 -2.91
C VAL A 27 21.91 4.85 -3.35
N GLY A 28 21.69 3.71 -4.01
CA GLY A 28 20.35 3.24 -4.38
C GLY A 28 19.55 2.92 -3.13
N ASP A 29 19.10 3.95 -2.43
CA ASP A 29 18.26 3.85 -1.24
C ASP A 29 16.82 3.91 -1.71
N SER A 30 16.20 2.74 -1.88
CA SER A 30 14.75 2.67 -1.87
C SER A 30 14.28 3.35 -0.56
N PRO A 31 13.46 4.40 -0.61
CA PRO A 31 13.07 5.19 0.57
C PRO A 31 12.21 4.39 1.57
N ALA A 32 11.89 3.14 1.27
CA ALA A 32 11.24 2.21 2.16
C ALA A 32 12.22 1.11 2.58
N SER A 33 12.30 0.87 3.90
CA SER A 33 12.92 -0.34 4.45
C SER A 33 12.40 -1.58 3.70
N TRP A 34 13.30 -2.49 3.33
CA TRP A 34 13.03 -3.82 2.76
C TRP A 34 11.94 -4.62 3.51
N LYS A 35 11.64 -4.25 4.77
CA LYS A 35 10.51 -4.77 5.57
C LYS A 35 9.12 -4.34 5.07
N CYS A 36 9.00 -3.50 4.05
CA CYS A 36 7.73 -3.00 3.53
C CYS A 36 7.28 -3.69 2.23
N SER A 37 7.79 -4.88 1.91
CA SER A 37 7.32 -5.64 0.75
C SER A 37 5.87 -6.15 0.94
N GLU A 38 5.18 -6.39 -0.16
CA GLU A 38 3.81 -6.90 -0.15
C GLU A 38 3.72 -8.30 0.47
N GLU A 39 4.74 -9.13 0.23
CA GLU A 39 4.87 -10.48 0.78
C GLU A 39 5.03 -10.42 2.30
N PHE A 40 5.91 -9.54 2.81
CA PHE A 40 6.10 -9.38 4.24
C PHE A 40 4.82 -8.87 4.91
N PHE A 41 4.12 -7.93 4.28
CA PHE A 41 2.84 -7.42 4.79
C PHE A 41 1.78 -8.52 4.83
N SER A 42 1.68 -9.35 3.79
CA SER A 42 0.79 -10.52 3.77
C SER A 42 1.08 -11.49 4.92
N ILE A 43 2.36 -11.76 5.20
CA ILE A 43 2.79 -12.59 6.34
C ILE A 43 2.37 -11.95 7.68
N GLN A 44 2.55 -10.64 7.83
CA GLN A 44 2.15 -9.90 9.04
C GLN A 44 0.64 -9.95 9.28
N ILE A 45 -0.16 -9.80 8.22
CA ILE A 45 -1.63 -9.95 8.29
C ILE A 45 -1.97 -11.36 8.74
N LYS A 46 -1.42 -12.38 8.08
CA LYS A 46 -1.66 -13.80 8.42
C LYS A 46 -1.28 -14.13 9.86
N ASN A 47 -0.19 -13.54 10.37
CA ASN A 47 0.23 -13.74 11.75
C ASN A 47 -0.71 -13.08 12.77
N ARG A 48 -1.40 -11.99 12.39
CA ARG A 48 -2.39 -11.32 13.25
C ARG A 48 -3.79 -11.92 13.15
N ASP A 49 -4.12 -12.57 12.04
CA ASP A 49 -5.37 -13.30 11.88
C ASP A 49 -5.44 -14.48 12.89
N PRO A 50 -6.46 -14.53 13.77
CA PRO A 50 -6.65 -15.66 14.70
C PRO A 50 -6.73 -17.02 14.01
N LEU A 51 -7.25 -17.07 12.78
CA LEU A 51 -7.37 -18.30 11.99
C LEU A 51 -6.13 -18.61 11.15
N LYS A 52 -5.15 -17.69 11.10
CA LYS A 52 -3.93 -17.82 10.31
C LYS A 52 -4.18 -18.04 8.82
N ILE A 53 -5.28 -17.53 8.28
CA ILE A 53 -5.63 -17.67 6.86
C ILE A 53 -5.00 -16.51 6.08
N GLY A 54 -5.19 -15.27 6.56
CA GLY A 54 -4.82 -14.07 5.83
C GLY A 54 -5.72 -13.81 4.62
N PHE A 55 -5.24 -13.06 3.64
CA PHE A 55 -6.00 -12.78 2.42
C PHE A 55 -5.89 -13.91 1.39
N PRO A 56 -6.95 -14.16 0.60
CA PRO A 56 -6.98 -15.26 -0.36
C PRO A 56 -6.01 -15.09 -1.54
N ASN A 57 -5.69 -13.85 -1.90
CA ASN A 57 -4.71 -13.52 -2.93
C ASN A 57 -4.20 -12.08 -2.76
N VAL A 58 -3.21 -11.73 -3.58
CA VAL A 58 -2.57 -10.41 -3.59
C VAL A 58 -3.52 -9.27 -3.93
N TRP A 59 -4.51 -9.52 -4.80
CA TRP A 59 -5.48 -8.50 -5.21
C TRP A 59 -6.44 -8.14 -4.08
N ALA A 60 -6.85 -9.11 -3.26
CA ALA A 60 -7.64 -8.86 -2.05
C ALA A 60 -6.89 -7.96 -1.06
N LEU A 61 -5.60 -8.26 -0.85
CA LEU A 61 -4.72 -7.48 0.02
C LEU A 61 -4.61 -6.02 -0.46
N ARG A 62 -4.32 -5.83 -1.76
CA ARG A 62 -4.22 -4.51 -2.39
C ARG A 62 -5.53 -3.72 -2.30
N PHE A 63 -6.66 -4.39 -2.55
CA PHE A 63 -7.98 -3.78 -2.47
C PHE A 63 -8.29 -3.24 -1.07
N VAL A 64 -8.17 -4.09 -0.05
CA VAL A 64 -8.43 -3.69 1.34
C VAL A 64 -7.48 -2.57 1.79
N ARG A 65 -6.23 -2.61 1.34
CA ARG A 65 -5.25 -1.56 1.62
C ARG A 65 -5.65 -0.20 1.04
N GLN A 66 -6.28 -0.15 -0.14
CA GLN A 66 -6.79 1.09 -0.74
C GLN A 66 -8.10 1.58 -0.09
N LEU A 67 -8.89 0.68 0.51
CA LEU A 67 -10.06 1.04 1.30
C LEU A 67 -9.70 1.61 2.68
N LEU A 68 -8.69 1.06 3.32
CA LEU A 68 -8.29 1.38 4.70
C LEU A 68 -7.16 2.42 4.76
N LEU A 69 -7.20 3.40 3.85
CA LEU A 69 -6.30 4.55 3.92
C LEU A 69 -6.70 5.48 5.06
N TRP A 70 -5.70 6.07 5.72
CA TRP A 70 -5.92 6.94 6.86
C TRP A 70 -6.74 8.17 6.46
N ASP A 71 -6.26 8.90 5.45
CA ASP A 71 -6.97 10.04 4.89
C ASP A 71 -8.21 9.56 4.11
N PRO A 72 -9.43 10.01 4.46
CA PRO A 72 -10.64 9.66 3.73
C PRO A 72 -10.63 10.11 2.28
N GLU A 73 -9.98 11.23 1.95
CA GLU A 73 -9.97 11.79 0.59
C GLU A 73 -9.12 10.97 -0.39
N ASP A 74 -8.18 10.17 0.15
CA ASP A 74 -7.35 9.27 -0.65
C ASP A 74 -7.96 7.87 -0.82
N ARG A 75 -9.04 7.55 -0.10
CA ARG A 75 -9.71 6.23 -0.19
C ARG A 75 -10.37 6.04 -1.55
N LEU A 76 -10.47 4.78 -1.96
CA LEU A 76 -11.27 4.41 -3.13
C LEU A 76 -12.73 4.87 -2.99
N SER A 77 -13.24 5.49 -4.05
CA SER A 77 -14.68 5.70 -4.22
C SER A 77 -15.40 4.35 -4.38
N VAL A 78 -16.72 4.34 -4.20
CA VAL A 78 -17.53 3.12 -4.41
C VAL A 78 -17.42 2.63 -5.85
N ASP A 79 -17.49 3.54 -6.81
CA ASP A 79 -17.42 3.19 -8.24
C ASP A 79 -16.05 2.60 -8.61
N ASP A 80 -14.96 3.20 -8.14
CA ASP A 80 -13.60 2.69 -8.38
C ASP A 80 -13.38 1.35 -7.69
N ALA A 81 -13.94 1.18 -6.48
CA ALA A 81 -13.84 -0.06 -5.75
C ALA A 81 -14.49 -1.24 -6.50
N LEU A 82 -15.64 -1.02 -7.14
CA LEU A 82 -16.33 -2.03 -7.93
C LEU A 82 -15.56 -2.43 -9.20
N GLN A 83 -14.73 -1.53 -9.73
CA GLN A 83 -13.89 -1.80 -10.91
C GLN A 83 -12.53 -2.43 -10.55
N HIS A 84 -12.23 -2.62 -9.26
CA HIS A 84 -10.93 -3.11 -8.83
C HIS A 84 -10.62 -4.53 -9.37
N PRO A 85 -9.36 -4.84 -9.78
CA PRO A 85 -8.98 -6.14 -10.34
C PRO A 85 -9.32 -7.35 -9.48
N TYR A 86 -9.47 -7.18 -8.17
CA TYR A 86 -9.90 -8.24 -7.25
C TYR A 86 -11.27 -8.84 -7.64
N PHE A 87 -12.18 -8.03 -8.17
CA PHE A 87 -13.50 -8.49 -8.61
C PHE A 87 -13.54 -8.93 -10.07
N GLN A 88 -12.45 -8.72 -10.82
CA GLN A 88 -12.41 -9.11 -12.22
C GLN A 88 -12.12 -10.61 -12.34
N PRO A 89 -12.85 -11.32 -13.22
CA PRO A 89 -12.59 -12.74 -13.44
C PRO A 89 -11.18 -12.92 -14.02
N PRO A 90 -10.52 -14.06 -13.74
CA PRO A 90 -9.25 -14.38 -14.39
C PRO A 90 -9.45 -14.39 -15.91
N PRO A 91 -8.44 -13.94 -16.69
CA PRO A 91 -8.55 -13.91 -18.15
C PRO A 91 -8.89 -15.32 -18.65
N LYS A 92 -9.95 -15.40 -19.46
CA LYS A 92 -10.35 -16.64 -20.12
C LYS A 92 -9.20 -17.06 -21.05
N ARG A 93 -8.66 -18.26 -20.83
CA ARG A 93 -7.68 -18.88 -21.71
C ARG A 93 -8.36 -19.45 -22.95
#